data_AF-A0A929DYZ6-F1
#
_entry.id   AF-A0A929DYZ6-F1
#
_cell.length_a   1.000
_cell.length_b   1.000
_cell.length_c   1.000
_cell.angle_alpha   90.00
_cell.angle_beta   90.00
_cell.angle_gamma   90.00
#
_symmetry.space_group_name_H-M   'P 1'
#
loop_
_entity.id
_entity.type
_entity.pdbx_description
1 polymer ?
#
loop_
_entity_poly.entity_id
_entity_poly.type
_entity_poly.pdbx_seq_one_letter_code
_entity_poly.pdbx_strand_id
1 'polypeptide(L)'
;MAFCLFGCQNPDNSDQRIRLLILSGRNNHDWEQTTPVLTKIFDEDMRFSVDITFSPDTLNFDYLRPYDVIVSNWNSWPENDLRWPKAMEEGLIRYLKEGGGLVFFHASTSVFYQWPEFQDISTAAWVEQTHHGENGPVRVSIENQTHPITKGISDFHIFDELWIDAGINESFQVLGSATKKEPTGEDCKKQPAIFVSDYGEGRIFHTILGHDERSLRNSGFRTLISRAAEWAATGDVNTSIPQELLFSESNDETSYTWISNDTTFALAKNKEIVWQFNFNTRYGKPFFHPIYLNRNRITCLSPDDHPWHLGQWFSWKYINGVNYWEYVGDSYSSEGITDITTIELAKHPDFSADISLVINYRPRKGGVILKEKRTIHVSPPVDDRICMDYAMILKSTGEDVVLDRTPILGEPEGKSWGGYAGLSFRFNQDFMEASWTTMQGNSVDVNGTTGDWLYMGFKGLHGTRIGSATFISPSSKREGEAWYLIDQPQQPFYYFSPAYLYLKPLTLHQEEELHLNYRILHIAGDVTPEMLESEYQQYIDIKNAQ
;
A
#
# COMPACT_ATOMS: atom_id res chain seq x y z
N MET A 1 -36.28 4.96 -49.99
CA MET A 1 -36.37 6.16 -49.13
C MET A 1 -36.52 5.69 -47.70
N ALA A 2 -35.42 5.64 -46.95
CA ALA A 2 -35.42 5.43 -45.51
C ALA A 2 -34.58 6.58 -44.94
N PHE A 3 -35.20 7.43 -44.13
CA PHE A 3 -34.61 8.62 -43.56
C PHE A 3 -33.59 8.24 -42.47
N CYS A 4 -32.34 8.66 -42.65
CA CYS A 4 -31.36 8.75 -41.58
C CYS A 4 -31.75 9.91 -40.66
N LEU A 5 -32.07 9.61 -39.40
CA LEU A 5 -32.07 10.61 -38.33
C LEU A 5 -30.64 10.71 -37.79
N PHE A 6 -29.92 11.74 -38.22
CA PHE A 6 -28.73 12.21 -37.51
C PHE A 6 -29.19 12.82 -36.19
N GLY A 7 -28.95 12.11 -35.09
CA GLY A 7 -29.03 12.71 -33.76
C GLY A 7 -27.87 13.70 -33.60
N CYS A 8 -28.20 14.98 -33.41
CA CYS A 8 -27.26 15.98 -32.94
C CYS A 8 -26.67 15.50 -31.60
N GLN A 9 -25.36 15.26 -31.57
CA GLN A 9 -24.63 15.17 -30.31
C GLN A 9 -24.64 16.56 -29.67
N ASN A 10 -25.13 16.65 -28.44
CA ASN A 10 -24.95 17.81 -27.58
C ASN A 10 -23.43 18.05 -27.36
N PRO A 11 -22.95 19.30 -27.41
CA PRO A 11 -21.55 19.62 -27.12
C PRO A 11 -21.25 19.76 -25.61
N ASP A 12 -22.21 19.52 -24.71
CA ASP A 12 -21.97 19.49 -23.26
C ASP A 12 -21.61 18.09 -22.79
N ASN A 13 -20.32 17.77 -22.88
CA ASN A 13 -19.71 16.86 -21.92
C ASN A 13 -18.46 17.57 -21.38
N SER A 14 -18.69 18.70 -20.69
CA SER A 14 -17.68 19.30 -19.83
C SER A 14 -17.29 18.26 -18.81
N ASP A 15 -16.00 17.94 -18.76
CA ASP A 15 -15.41 17.04 -17.78
C ASP A 15 -15.96 17.36 -16.37
N GLN A 16 -16.72 16.43 -15.77
CA GLN A 16 -17.35 16.62 -14.45
C GLN A 16 -16.36 16.45 -13.29
N ARG A 17 -15.06 16.27 -13.60
CA ARG A 17 -13.99 16.10 -12.62
C ARG A 17 -13.65 17.43 -11.93
N ILE A 18 -13.29 17.33 -10.65
CA ILE A 18 -12.73 18.40 -9.84
C ILE A 18 -11.38 18.79 -10.44
N ARG A 19 -11.26 20.03 -10.91
CA ARG A 19 -10.02 20.56 -11.48
C ARG A 19 -9.10 21.00 -10.36
N LEU A 20 -8.00 20.29 -10.20
CA LEU A 20 -7.04 20.46 -9.12
C LEU A 20 -5.71 20.99 -9.68
N LEU A 21 -5.20 22.06 -9.08
CA LEU A 21 -3.87 22.59 -9.38
C LEU A 21 -2.90 22.29 -8.23
N ILE A 22 -1.80 21.58 -8.51
CA ILE A 22 -0.70 21.41 -7.57
C ILE A 22 0.31 22.55 -7.77
N LEU A 23 0.60 23.30 -6.69
CA LEU A 23 1.72 24.25 -6.65
C LEU A 23 2.98 23.52 -6.22
N SER A 24 4.02 23.54 -7.05
CA SER A 24 5.31 22.90 -6.80
C SER A 24 6.46 23.78 -7.32
N GLY A 25 7.69 23.25 -7.33
CA GLY A 25 8.88 23.91 -7.89
C GLY A 25 9.80 24.58 -6.88
N ARG A 26 9.39 24.69 -5.61
CA ARG A 26 10.25 25.13 -4.51
C ARG A 26 9.67 24.67 -3.17
N ASN A 27 10.49 23.99 -2.38
CA ASN A 27 10.17 23.54 -1.03
C ASN A 27 11.48 23.20 -0.32
N ASN A 28 11.58 23.37 1.00
CA ASN A 28 12.71 22.89 1.79
C ASN A 28 12.74 21.35 1.92
N HIS A 29 11.63 20.67 1.62
CA HIS A 29 11.54 19.21 1.47
C HIS A 29 11.72 18.77 0.01
N ASP A 30 11.90 17.47 -0.21
CA ASP A 30 12.12 16.89 -1.54
C ASP A 30 10.83 16.89 -2.39
N TRP A 31 10.49 18.06 -2.92
CA TRP A 31 9.32 18.26 -3.76
C TRP A 31 9.40 17.53 -5.11
N GLU A 32 10.62 17.22 -5.58
CA GLU A 32 10.83 16.44 -6.80
C GLU A 32 10.32 15.00 -6.62
N GLN A 33 10.42 14.45 -5.41
CA GLN A 33 9.87 13.14 -5.04
C GLN A 33 8.40 13.20 -4.58
N THR A 34 8.02 14.19 -3.76
CA THR A 34 6.66 14.24 -3.22
C THR A 34 5.61 14.67 -4.26
N THR A 35 5.97 15.50 -5.24
CA THR A 35 5.02 15.96 -6.28
C THR A 35 4.49 14.80 -7.14
N PRO A 36 5.32 13.87 -7.67
CA PRO A 36 4.82 12.69 -8.36
C PRO A 36 3.91 11.80 -7.51
N VAL A 37 4.25 11.58 -6.23
CA VAL A 37 3.40 10.78 -5.32
C VAL A 37 2.07 11.47 -5.07
N LEU A 38 2.08 12.78 -4.81
CA LEU A 38 0.88 13.58 -4.62
C LEU A 38 -0.02 13.58 -5.87
N THR A 39 0.57 13.76 -7.05
CA THR A 39 -0.13 13.67 -8.34
C THR A 39 -0.82 12.33 -8.49
N LYS A 40 -0.09 11.24 -8.18
CA LYS A 40 -0.63 9.89 -8.26
C LYS A 40 -1.83 9.64 -7.34
N ILE A 41 -1.83 10.20 -6.13
CA ILE A 41 -2.97 10.08 -5.20
C ILE A 41 -4.27 10.58 -5.85
N PHE A 42 -4.20 11.70 -6.59
CA PHE A 42 -5.35 12.29 -7.25
C PHE A 42 -5.64 11.66 -8.63
N ASP A 43 -4.61 11.25 -9.39
CA ASP A 43 -4.80 10.58 -10.70
C ASP A 43 -5.47 9.20 -10.58
N GLU A 44 -5.17 8.45 -9.52
CA GLU A 44 -5.84 7.16 -9.23
C GLU A 44 -7.31 7.34 -8.85
N ASP A 45 -7.71 8.56 -8.51
CA ASP A 45 -9.07 8.92 -8.17
C ASP A 45 -9.73 9.64 -9.35
N MET A 46 -10.56 8.90 -10.08
CA MET A 46 -11.19 9.34 -11.33
C MET A 46 -12.08 10.60 -11.20
N ARG A 47 -12.26 11.13 -9.99
CA ARG A 47 -12.98 12.39 -9.74
C ARG A 47 -12.12 13.62 -9.92
N PHE A 48 -10.79 13.53 -9.96
CA PHE A 48 -9.91 14.67 -10.13
C PHE A 48 -9.34 14.76 -11.56
N SER A 49 -9.12 16.00 -12.02
CA SER A 49 -8.28 16.32 -13.16
C SER A 49 -7.13 17.19 -12.63
N VAL A 50 -5.91 16.70 -12.73
CA VAL A 50 -4.75 17.28 -12.05
C VAL A 50 -3.86 18.03 -13.03
N ASP A 51 -3.58 19.29 -12.74
CA ASP A 51 -2.52 20.07 -13.37
C ASP A 51 -1.44 20.43 -12.34
N ILE A 52 -0.21 20.65 -12.80
CA ILE A 52 0.93 21.00 -11.96
C ILE A 52 1.58 22.27 -12.49
N THR A 53 1.92 23.20 -11.60
CA THR A 53 2.80 24.33 -11.92
C THR A 53 4.07 24.26 -11.08
N PHE A 54 5.21 24.52 -11.73
CA PHE A 54 6.51 24.66 -11.07
C PHE A 54 6.92 26.14 -10.92
N SER A 55 6.03 27.08 -11.24
CA SER A 55 6.30 28.53 -11.20
C SER A 55 5.05 29.29 -10.69
N PRO A 56 4.61 29.02 -9.45
CA PRO A 56 3.38 29.60 -8.90
C PRO A 56 3.45 31.14 -8.78
N ASP A 57 4.65 31.71 -8.69
CA ASP A 57 4.92 33.15 -8.66
C ASP A 57 4.55 33.87 -9.96
N THR A 58 4.39 33.15 -11.07
CA THR A 58 4.01 33.71 -12.38
C THR A 58 2.50 33.80 -12.59
N LEU A 59 1.70 33.25 -11.66
CA LEU A 59 0.26 33.12 -11.82
C LEU A 59 -0.52 34.37 -11.42
N ASN A 60 -1.81 34.38 -11.70
CA ASN A 60 -2.76 35.42 -11.32
C ASN A 60 -4.18 34.84 -11.25
N PHE A 61 -5.17 35.66 -10.86
CA PHE A 61 -6.56 35.22 -10.74
C PHE A 61 -7.12 34.50 -11.97
N ASP A 62 -6.88 35.01 -13.19
CA ASP A 62 -7.45 34.41 -14.40
C ASP A 62 -6.91 33.00 -14.65
N TYR A 63 -5.69 32.72 -14.20
CA TYR A 63 -5.11 31.38 -14.23
C TYR A 63 -5.69 30.47 -13.13
N LEU A 64 -5.95 31.01 -11.93
CA LEU A 64 -6.47 30.22 -10.80
C LEU A 64 -7.97 29.90 -10.94
N ARG A 65 -8.75 30.83 -11.50
CA ARG A 65 -10.22 30.76 -11.60
C ARG A 65 -10.76 29.47 -12.22
N PRO A 66 -10.11 28.81 -13.20
CA PRO A 66 -10.56 27.54 -13.74
C PRO A 66 -10.31 26.35 -12.81
N TYR A 67 -9.65 26.48 -11.67
CA TYR A 67 -9.46 25.35 -10.75
C TYR A 67 -10.49 25.41 -9.62
N ASP A 68 -10.96 24.26 -9.18
CA ASP A 68 -11.91 24.16 -8.07
C ASP A 68 -11.16 24.07 -6.73
N VAL A 69 -9.94 23.52 -6.75
CA VAL A 69 -9.07 23.41 -5.58
C VAL A 69 -7.59 23.53 -5.96
N ILE A 70 -6.81 24.18 -5.09
CA ILE A 70 -5.35 24.26 -5.17
C ILE A 70 -4.76 23.42 -4.04
N VAL A 71 -3.76 22.60 -4.33
CA VAL A 71 -2.97 21.87 -3.33
C VAL A 71 -1.54 22.41 -3.33
N SER A 72 -1.07 22.92 -2.20
CA SER A 72 0.27 23.49 -2.11
C SER A 72 1.29 22.44 -1.65
N ASN A 73 2.24 22.11 -2.53
CA ASN A 73 3.51 21.45 -2.19
C ASN A 73 4.67 22.45 -2.29
N TRP A 74 4.43 23.71 -1.94
CA TRP A 74 5.36 24.81 -2.16
C TRP A 74 5.58 25.62 -0.90
N ASN A 75 6.83 26.02 -0.65
CA ASN A 75 7.18 27.03 0.35
C ASN A 75 8.50 27.72 -0.01
N SER A 76 8.87 28.74 0.78
CA SER A 76 10.14 29.45 0.64
C SER A 76 11.07 29.27 1.83
N TRP A 77 10.76 28.42 2.81
CA TRP A 77 11.56 28.27 4.03
C TRP A 77 13.02 27.91 3.69
N PRO A 78 14.03 28.50 4.38
CA PRO A 78 13.94 29.47 5.48
C PRO A 78 13.86 30.95 5.06
N GLU A 79 13.60 31.25 3.79
CA GLU A 79 13.44 32.63 3.31
C GLU A 79 12.05 33.19 3.65
N ASN A 80 11.93 33.78 4.83
CA ASN A 80 10.66 34.25 5.39
C ASN A 80 10.15 35.57 4.79
N ASP A 81 11.05 36.37 4.21
CA ASP A 81 10.74 37.67 3.63
C ASP A 81 10.31 37.60 2.16
N LEU A 82 10.37 36.41 1.54
CA LEU A 82 9.93 36.22 0.17
C LEU A 82 8.42 36.47 0.07
N ARG A 83 8.03 37.22 -0.95
CA ARG A 83 6.64 37.52 -1.33
C ARG A 83 6.44 37.16 -2.80
N TRP A 84 5.27 36.62 -3.14
CA TRP A 84 4.91 36.48 -4.56
C TRP A 84 4.63 37.84 -5.19
N PRO A 85 4.69 37.97 -6.52
CA PRO A 85 4.23 39.17 -7.19
C PRO A 85 2.80 39.52 -6.81
N LYS A 86 2.52 40.81 -6.66
CA LYS A 86 1.23 41.34 -6.22
C LYS A 86 0.03 40.78 -7.00
N ALA A 87 0.19 40.51 -8.30
CA ALA A 87 -0.85 39.91 -9.14
C ALA A 87 -1.28 38.50 -8.68
N MET A 88 -0.32 37.69 -8.20
CA MET A 88 -0.61 36.38 -7.63
C MET A 88 -1.22 36.50 -6.23
N GLU A 89 -0.71 37.43 -5.41
CA GLU A 89 -1.25 37.65 -4.06
C GLU A 89 -2.72 38.10 -4.08
N GLU A 90 -3.02 39.15 -4.84
CA GLU A 90 -4.40 39.61 -5.05
C GLU A 90 -5.24 38.53 -5.73
N GLY A 91 -4.62 37.75 -6.62
CA GLY A 91 -5.26 36.64 -7.31
C GLY A 91 -5.70 35.51 -6.40
N LEU A 92 -4.85 35.06 -5.48
CA LEU A 92 -5.15 34.01 -4.51
C LEU A 92 -6.24 34.47 -3.53
N ILE A 93 -6.13 35.70 -3.01
CA ILE A 93 -7.13 36.26 -2.10
C ILE A 93 -8.49 36.37 -2.78
N ARG A 94 -8.52 36.79 -4.05
CA ARG A 94 -9.76 36.85 -4.82
C ARG A 94 -10.31 35.45 -5.12
N TYR A 95 -9.46 34.51 -5.50
CA TYR A 95 -9.82 33.11 -5.74
C TYR A 95 -10.54 32.50 -4.54
N LEU A 96 -9.98 32.65 -3.33
CA LEU A 96 -10.62 32.17 -2.10
C LEU A 96 -11.94 32.91 -1.82
N LYS A 97 -11.96 34.24 -1.94
CA LYS A 97 -13.20 35.01 -1.74
C LYS A 97 -14.34 34.62 -2.69
N GLU A 98 -14.00 34.16 -3.90
CA GLU A 98 -14.98 33.69 -4.90
C GLU A 98 -15.30 32.18 -4.80
N GLY A 99 -14.82 31.48 -3.76
CA GLY A 99 -15.22 30.11 -3.45
C GLY A 99 -14.21 29.02 -3.80
N GLY A 100 -13.01 29.39 -4.26
CA GLY A 100 -11.94 28.45 -4.55
C GLY A 100 -11.44 27.70 -3.31
N GLY A 101 -11.14 26.41 -3.45
CA GLY A 101 -10.59 25.58 -2.38
C GLY A 101 -9.06 25.68 -2.29
N LEU A 102 -8.51 25.55 -1.07
CA LEU A 102 -7.06 25.53 -0.82
C LEU A 102 -6.68 24.46 0.21
N VAL A 103 -5.70 23.64 -0.13
CA VAL A 103 -5.23 22.51 0.68
C VAL A 103 -3.73 22.68 0.93
N PHE A 104 -3.38 22.76 2.20
CA PHE A 104 -2.01 22.73 2.70
C PHE A 104 -1.71 21.37 3.32
N PHE A 105 -0.46 20.94 3.19
CA PHE A 105 0.10 19.85 4.00
C PHE A 105 1.53 20.17 4.42
N HIS A 106 1.94 19.60 5.55
CA HIS A 106 3.26 19.76 6.14
C HIS A 106 3.77 21.21 6.07
N ALA A 107 4.94 21.43 5.47
CA ALA A 107 5.63 22.72 5.43
C ALA A 107 5.08 23.74 4.42
N SER A 108 3.98 23.47 3.73
CA SER A 108 3.43 24.38 2.72
C SER A 108 2.90 25.71 3.29
N THR A 109 2.77 25.83 4.62
CA THR A 109 2.45 27.09 5.32
C THR A 109 3.67 27.82 5.88
N SER A 110 4.88 27.25 5.76
CA SER A 110 6.14 27.88 6.19
C SER A 110 6.64 28.91 5.17
N VAL A 111 5.81 29.94 4.92
CA VAL A 111 6.05 30.95 3.89
C VAL A 111 5.24 32.22 4.16
N PHE A 112 5.65 33.33 3.53
CA PHE A 112 4.93 34.61 3.54
C PHE A 112 4.63 35.19 4.93
N TYR A 113 5.59 35.10 5.85
CA TYR A 113 5.45 35.58 7.24
C TYR A 113 5.13 37.09 7.33
N GLN A 114 5.55 37.87 6.34
CA GLN A 114 5.26 39.31 6.24
C GLN A 114 3.98 39.64 5.45
N TRP A 115 3.13 38.65 5.15
CA TRP A 115 1.86 38.83 4.44
C TRP A 115 0.66 38.64 5.37
N PRO A 116 0.08 39.73 5.92
CA PRO A 116 -1.00 39.64 6.89
C PRO A 116 -2.20 38.81 6.41
N GLU A 117 -2.66 39.02 5.18
CA GLU A 117 -3.78 38.26 4.63
C GLU A 117 -3.44 36.77 4.44
N PHE A 118 -2.17 36.42 4.22
CA PHE A 118 -1.76 35.01 4.19
C PHE A 118 -1.81 34.37 5.57
N GLN A 119 -1.46 35.13 6.62
CA GLN A 119 -1.55 34.65 8.01
C GLN A 119 -3.00 34.35 8.42
N ASP A 120 -3.98 35.05 7.85
CA ASP A 120 -5.41 34.76 8.06
C ASP A 120 -5.87 33.46 7.36
N ILE A 121 -5.23 33.07 6.24
CA ILE A 121 -5.60 31.88 5.44
C ILE A 121 -4.71 30.66 5.68
N SER A 122 -3.79 30.73 6.64
CA SER A 122 -2.87 29.64 6.98
C SER A 122 -2.82 29.40 8.48
N THR A 123 -2.35 28.20 8.87
CA THR A 123 -2.13 27.82 10.26
C THR A 123 -0.92 26.88 10.37
N ALA A 124 -0.61 26.47 11.58
CA ALA A 124 0.49 25.57 11.94
C ALA A 124 1.79 25.86 11.18
N ALA A 125 2.20 27.13 11.12
CA ALA A 125 3.43 27.54 10.43
C ALA A 125 4.68 27.22 11.27
N TRP A 126 5.82 27.01 10.61
CA TRP A 126 7.09 26.84 11.30
C TRP A 126 7.56 28.18 11.91
N VAL A 127 7.65 28.27 13.23
CA VAL A 127 8.04 29.47 13.99
C VAL A 127 9.19 29.16 14.95
N GLU A 128 9.72 30.15 15.67
CA GLU A 128 10.95 30.02 16.47
C GLU A 128 10.91 28.86 17.49
N GLN A 129 9.77 28.64 18.14
CA GLN A 129 9.60 27.56 19.11
C GLN A 129 9.31 26.19 18.48
N THR A 130 9.00 26.14 17.18
CA THR A 130 8.68 24.90 16.48
C THR A 130 9.92 24.05 16.35
N HIS A 131 9.76 22.77 16.65
CA HIS A 131 10.83 21.77 16.53
C HIS A 131 10.23 20.41 16.17
N HIS A 132 11.07 19.47 15.77
CA HIS A 132 10.68 18.09 15.55
C HIS A 132 11.79 17.15 16.05
N GLY A 133 11.43 15.91 16.37
CA GLY A 133 12.39 14.82 16.58
C GLY A 133 12.77 14.13 15.27
N GLU A 134 13.42 12.97 15.35
CA GLU A 134 13.64 12.10 14.17
C GLU A 134 12.30 11.66 13.56
N ASN A 135 12.29 11.17 12.32
CA ASN A 135 11.07 10.58 11.74
C ASN A 135 10.71 9.28 12.48
N GLY A 136 9.43 9.00 12.65
CA GLY A 136 9.00 7.78 13.34
C GLY A 136 7.50 7.58 13.41
N PRO A 137 7.03 6.53 14.10
CA PRO A 137 5.60 6.26 14.25
C PRO A 137 4.89 7.37 15.04
N VAL A 138 3.94 8.02 14.37
CA VAL A 138 3.05 9.05 14.88
C VAL A 138 1.64 8.45 14.95
N ARG A 139 0.95 8.61 16.08
CA ARG A 139 -0.48 8.29 16.20
C ARG A 139 -1.29 9.54 15.84
N VAL A 140 -2.18 9.40 14.86
CA VAL A 140 -3.16 10.40 14.48
C VAL A 140 -4.50 10.05 15.12
N SER A 141 -5.06 10.98 15.90
CA SER A 141 -6.37 10.85 16.54
C SER A 141 -7.41 11.66 15.78
N ILE A 142 -8.50 11.02 15.36
CA ILE A 142 -9.61 11.70 14.67
C ILE A 142 -10.65 12.12 15.71
N GLU A 143 -10.71 13.42 16.01
CA GLU A 143 -11.48 13.96 17.14
C GLU A 143 -12.87 14.43 16.72
N ASN A 144 -13.00 14.95 15.50
CA ASN A 144 -14.27 15.38 14.95
C ASN A 144 -14.82 14.33 13.97
N GLN A 145 -15.79 13.53 14.40
CA GLN A 145 -16.46 12.53 13.54
C GLN A 145 -17.67 13.07 12.75
N THR A 146 -17.98 14.37 12.85
CA THR A 146 -19.12 14.98 12.15
C THR A 146 -18.71 15.74 10.88
N HIS A 147 -17.49 16.25 10.81
CA HIS A 147 -16.99 16.97 9.65
C HIS A 147 -16.87 16.05 8.41
N PRO A 148 -17.28 16.48 7.20
CA PRO A 148 -17.25 15.63 6.00
C PRO A 148 -15.90 14.97 5.73
N ILE A 149 -14.78 15.67 5.95
CA ILE A 149 -13.42 15.12 5.77
C ILE A 149 -13.17 13.90 6.66
N THR A 150 -13.54 13.96 7.94
CA THR A 150 -13.10 13.00 8.95
C THR A 150 -14.16 12.00 9.37
N LYS A 151 -15.44 12.25 9.02
CA LYS A 151 -16.56 11.37 9.33
C LYS A 151 -16.32 9.94 8.84
N GLY A 152 -16.27 9.01 9.78
CA GLY A 152 -16.12 7.57 9.53
C GLY A 152 -14.67 7.11 9.41
N ILE A 153 -13.68 7.98 9.58
CA ILE A 153 -12.26 7.63 9.62
C ILE A 153 -11.86 7.31 11.07
N SER A 154 -11.22 6.18 11.30
CA SER A 154 -10.66 5.85 12.61
C SER A 154 -9.31 6.51 12.86
N ASP A 155 -8.86 6.52 14.11
CA ASP A 155 -7.45 6.74 14.44
C ASP A 155 -6.56 5.82 13.59
N PHE A 156 -5.35 6.30 13.30
CA PHE A 156 -4.36 5.54 12.55
C PHE A 156 -2.94 5.96 12.94
N HIS A 157 -1.95 5.20 12.49
CA HIS A 157 -0.55 5.54 12.62
C HIS A 157 0.07 5.84 11.26
N ILE A 158 1.04 6.73 11.26
CA ILE A 158 1.85 7.12 10.11
C ILE A 158 3.31 7.18 10.54
N PHE A 159 4.24 6.84 9.66
CA PHE A 159 5.66 7.10 9.89
C PHE A 159 5.97 8.49 9.29
N ASP A 160 6.25 9.47 10.14
CA ASP A 160 6.35 10.88 9.72
C ASP A 160 7.28 11.68 10.67
N GLU A 161 7.57 12.91 10.26
CA GLU A 161 8.15 13.96 11.10
C GLU A 161 7.03 14.73 11.82
N LEU A 162 6.92 14.58 13.14
CA LEU A 162 5.91 15.31 13.92
C LEU A 162 6.45 16.67 14.37
N TRP A 163 5.84 17.75 13.89
CA TRP A 163 6.08 19.10 14.39
C TRP A 163 5.49 19.30 15.78
N ILE A 164 6.28 19.88 16.68
CA ILE A 164 5.94 20.20 18.06
C ILE A 164 5.88 21.72 18.23
N ASP A 165 4.80 22.21 18.84
CA ASP A 165 4.57 23.64 19.12
C ASP A 165 4.63 24.53 17.86
N ALA A 166 4.01 24.06 16.77
CA ALA A 166 3.79 24.85 15.55
C ALA A 166 2.97 26.13 15.83
N GLY A 167 3.16 27.17 15.02
CA GLY A 167 2.43 28.42 15.13
C GLY A 167 0.97 28.28 14.73
N ILE A 168 0.05 28.23 15.70
CA ILE A 168 -1.38 28.01 15.46
C ILE A 168 -2.13 29.33 15.27
N ASN A 169 -2.91 29.41 14.19
CA ASN A 169 -3.97 30.39 14.03
C ASN A 169 -5.26 29.83 14.66
N GLU A 170 -5.72 30.42 15.77
CA GLU A 170 -6.86 29.94 16.56
C GLU A 170 -8.22 30.07 15.84
N SER A 171 -8.28 30.76 14.70
CA SER A 171 -9.51 30.81 13.88
C SER A 171 -9.80 29.48 13.18
N PHE A 172 -8.80 28.61 13.02
CA PHE A 172 -8.99 27.30 12.40
C PHE A 172 -9.64 26.30 13.36
N GLN A 173 -10.63 25.58 12.87
CA GLN A 173 -11.19 24.44 13.57
C GLN A 173 -10.25 23.25 13.49
N VAL A 174 -9.94 22.65 14.65
CA VAL A 174 -9.18 21.39 14.73
C VAL A 174 -10.13 20.20 14.56
N LEU A 175 -9.81 19.31 13.61
CA LEU A 175 -10.54 18.07 13.36
C LEU A 175 -9.84 16.84 13.97
N GLY A 176 -8.55 16.94 14.24
CA GLY A 176 -7.74 15.85 14.76
C GLY A 176 -6.36 16.30 15.20
N SER A 177 -5.66 15.41 15.89
CA SER A 177 -4.36 15.67 16.50
C SER A 177 -3.37 14.54 16.28
N ALA A 178 -2.12 14.79 16.61
CA ALA A 178 -1.05 13.82 16.52
C ALA A 178 -0.24 13.75 17.82
N THR A 179 0.20 12.55 18.17
CA THR A 179 1.18 12.29 19.24
C THR A 179 2.25 11.33 18.74
N LYS A 180 3.44 11.42 19.33
CA LYS A 180 4.55 10.51 19.07
C LYS A 180 5.17 10.10 20.38
N LYS A 181 5.64 8.86 20.47
CA LYS A 181 6.46 8.41 21.60
C LYS A 181 7.86 8.97 21.51
N GLU A 182 8.31 9.60 22.57
CA GLU A 182 9.69 10.04 22.74
C GLU A 182 10.60 8.86 23.13
N PRO A 183 11.93 8.97 22.96
CA PRO A 183 12.88 7.96 23.40
C PRO A 183 12.81 7.61 24.89
N THR A 184 12.27 8.53 25.72
CA THR A 184 12.00 8.30 27.15
C THR A 184 10.87 7.30 27.41
N GLY A 185 10.05 7.00 26.39
CA GLY A 185 8.87 6.16 26.47
C GLY A 185 7.56 6.90 26.77
N GLU A 186 7.63 8.20 27.07
CA GLU A 186 6.46 9.07 27.24
C GLU A 186 6.00 9.63 25.89
N ASP A 187 4.70 9.89 25.74
CA ASP A 187 4.19 10.60 24.57
C ASP A 187 4.62 12.07 24.63
N CYS A 188 4.99 12.64 23.49
CA CYS A 188 5.15 14.07 23.36
C CYS A 188 3.82 14.79 23.64
N LYS A 189 3.90 16.11 23.87
CA LYS A 189 2.70 16.94 23.97
C LYS A 189 1.86 16.74 22.71
N LYS A 190 0.56 16.50 22.89
CA LYS A 190 -0.42 16.36 21.82
C LYS A 190 -0.49 17.62 20.95
N GLN A 191 -0.34 17.45 19.64
CA GLN A 191 -0.30 18.54 18.67
C GLN A 191 -1.56 18.54 17.82
N PRO A 192 -2.27 19.67 17.67
CA PRO A 192 -3.30 19.81 16.64
C PRO A 192 -2.69 19.52 15.26
N ALA A 193 -3.34 18.69 14.44
CA ALA A 193 -2.70 18.14 13.23
C ALA A 193 -3.57 18.17 11.98
N ILE A 194 -4.89 18.38 12.12
CA ILE A 194 -5.84 18.43 11.01
C ILE A 194 -6.73 19.63 11.25
N PHE A 195 -6.75 20.57 10.31
CA PHE A 195 -7.37 21.88 10.47
C PHE A 195 -8.23 22.22 9.27
N VAL A 196 -9.30 22.96 9.53
CA VAL A 196 -10.11 23.61 8.49
C VAL A 196 -10.46 25.03 8.88
N SER A 197 -10.65 25.89 7.89
CA SER A 197 -11.18 27.24 8.04
C SER A 197 -11.84 27.69 6.74
N ASP A 198 -12.55 28.80 6.79
CA ASP A 198 -13.12 29.47 5.63
C ASP A 198 -12.47 30.85 5.46
N TYR A 199 -12.33 31.30 4.21
CA TYR A 199 -11.92 32.67 3.90
C TYR A 199 -12.76 33.23 2.75
N GLY A 200 -13.69 34.13 3.08
CA GLY A 200 -14.78 34.47 2.17
C GLY A 200 -15.66 33.23 1.95
N GLU A 201 -15.89 32.87 0.70
CA GLU A 201 -16.65 31.65 0.34
C GLU A 201 -15.75 30.40 0.15
N GLY A 202 -14.42 30.59 0.23
CA GLY A 202 -13.43 29.56 -0.02
C GLY A 202 -13.15 28.71 1.21
N ARG A 203 -12.90 27.42 0.99
CA ARG A 203 -12.66 26.42 2.03
C ARG A 203 -11.18 26.05 2.08
N ILE A 204 -10.61 26.07 3.28
CA ILE A 204 -9.18 25.84 3.51
C ILE A 204 -9.01 24.62 4.39
N PHE A 205 -8.10 23.74 4.00
CA PHE A 205 -7.63 22.62 4.81
C PHE A 205 -6.13 22.73 5.06
N HIS A 206 -5.67 22.30 6.25
CA HIS A 206 -4.26 22.07 6.51
C HIS A 206 -4.06 20.81 7.37
N THR A 207 -3.02 20.03 7.07
CA THR A 207 -2.46 19.05 8.01
C THR A 207 -0.96 19.25 8.19
N ILE A 208 -0.44 19.05 9.41
CA ILE A 208 1.03 19.09 9.66
C ILE A 208 1.76 17.83 9.20
N LEU A 209 1.01 16.80 8.80
CA LEU A 209 1.55 15.52 8.32
C LEU A 209 2.01 15.63 6.87
N GLY A 210 2.84 14.68 6.43
CA GLY A 210 3.25 14.52 5.03
C GLY A 210 4.66 15.04 4.73
N HIS A 211 5.66 14.67 5.54
CA HIS A 211 7.05 15.13 5.37
C HIS A 211 7.71 14.66 4.06
N ASP A 212 7.49 13.40 3.68
CA ASP A 212 8.21 12.71 2.60
C ASP A 212 7.32 11.75 1.79
N GLU A 213 7.88 11.08 0.77
CA GLU A 213 7.15 10.14 -0.07
C GLU A 213 6.55 8.97 0.73
N ARG A 214 7.17 8.57 1.84
CA ARG A 214 6.67 7.50 2.69
C ARG A 214 5.39 7.94 3.40
N SER A 215 5.40 9.15 3.94
CA SER A 215 4.25 9.76 4.61
C SER A 215 3.10 9.94 3.63
N LEU A 216 3.39 10.41 2.41
CA LEU A 216 2.39 10.58 1.36
C LEU A 216 1.77 9.25 0.89
N ARG A 217 2.50 8.13 0.98
CA ARG A 217 2.00 6.79 0.62
C ARG A 217 1.09 6.18 1.67
N ASN A 218 1.10 6.69 2.90
CA ASN A 218 0.29 6.15 3.99
C ASN A 218 -1.21 6.24 3.69
N SER A 219 -1.94 5.15 3.89
CA SER A 219 -3.38 5.07 3.59
C SER A 219 -4.19 6.14 4.31
N GLY A 220 -3.82 6.49 5.55
CA GLY A 220 -4.47 7.53 6.34
C GLY A 220 -4.26 8.93 5.75
N PHE A 221 -3.01 9.28 5.42
CA PHE A 221 -2.70 10.54 4.74
C PHE A 221 -3.40 10.66 3.38
N ARG A 222 -3.32 9.62 2.55
CA ARG A 222 -3.98 9.57 1.23
C ARG A 222 -5.48 9.80 1.35
N THR A 223 -6.12 9.13 2.31
CA THR A 223 -7.56 9.29 2.56
C THR A 223 -7.89 10.71 3.01
N LEU A 224 -7.11 11.30 3.92
CA LEU A 224 -7.32 12.67 4.37
C LEU A 224 -7.15 13.69 3.24
N ILE A 225 -6.07 13.61 2.47
CA ILE A 225 -5.76 14.63 1.44
C ILE A 225 -6.76 14.58 0.27
N SER A 226 -7.19 13.39 -0.18
CA SER A 226 -8.23 13.25 -1.20
C SER A 226 -9.57 13.80 -0.73
N ARG A 227 -9.96 13.49 0.52
CA ARG A 227 -11.21 13.99 1.12
C ARG A 227 -11.17 15.49 1.37
N ALA A 228 -10.02 16.01 1.79
CA ALA A 228 -9.80 17.44 1.97
C ALA A 228 -9.89 18.21 0.65
N ALA A 229 -9.28 17.69 -0.42
CA ALA A 229 -9.39 18.31 -1.74
C ALA A 229 -10.83 18.30 -2.28
N GLU A 230 -11.55 17.18 -2.13
CA GLU A 230 -12.96 17.09 -2.52
C GLU A 230 -13.83 18.07 -1.71
N TRP A 231 -13.65 18.11 -0.40
CA TRP A 231 -14.38 19.02 0.48
C TRP A 231 -14.05 20.49 0.17
N ALA A 232 -12.78 20.82 -0.03
CA ALA A 232 -12.38 22.19 -0.38
C ALA A 232 -13.01 22.63 -1.70
N ALA A 233 -13.08 21.73 -2.69
CA ALA A 233 -13.71 22.01 -3.98
C ALA A 233 -15.25 22.10 -3.91
N THR A 234 -15.91 21.24 -3.14
CA THR A 234 -17.37 21.00 -3.28
C THR A 234 -18.21 21.27 -2.03
N GLY A 235 -17.58 21.29 -0.84
CA GLY A 235 -18.25 21.34 0.46
C GLY A 235 -18.70 19.98 0.99
N ASP A 236 -18.66 18.93 0.16
CA ASP A 236 -19.07 17.56 0.48
C ASP A 236 -17.94 16.55 0.24
N VAL A 237 -18.13 15.30 0.69
CA VAL A 237 -17.16 14.22 0.51
C VAL A 237 -17.86 12.91 0.16
N ASN A 238 -17.54 12.36 -1.01
CA ASN A 238 -17.98 11.05 -1.47
C ASN A 238 -16.82 10.05 -1.59
N THR A 239 -15.59 10.47 -1.32
CA THR A 239 -14.40 9.62 -1.36
C THR A 239 -14.58 8.43 -0.41
N SER A 240 -14.40 7.21 -0.89
CA SER A 240 -14.50 6.02 -0.02
C SER A 240 -13.39 5.98 1.02
N ILE A 241 -13.69 5.47 2.21
CA ILE A 241 -12.70 5.20 3.25
C ILE A 241 -12.22 3.74 3.07
N PRO A 242 -10.91 3.49 2.97
CA PRO A 242 -10.38 2.12 2.96
C PRO A 242 -10.82 1.32 4.19
N GLN A 243 -11.04 0.01 4.03
CA GLN A 243 -11.57 -0.83 5.11
C GLN A 243 -10.72 -0.76 6.40
N GLU A 244 -9.39 -0.72 6.26
CA GLU A 244 -8.44 -0.57 7.37
C GLU A 244 -8.56 0.75 8.13
N LEU A 245 -9.28 1.75 7.60
CA LEU A 245 -9.50 3.07 8.21
C LEU A 245 -10.94 3.31 8.63
N LEU A 246 -11.85 2.36 8.39
CA LEU A 246 -13.24 2.53 8.79
C LEU A 246 -13.34 2.62 10.32
N PHE A 247 -14.03 3.66 10.79
CA PHE A 247 -14.45 3.78 12.17
C PHE A 247 -15.49 2.70 12.46
N SER A 248 -15.10 1.71 13.26
CA SER A 248 -16.00 0.65 13.67
C SER A 248 -16.73 1.06 14.95
N GLU A 249 -18.00 1.44 14.82
CA GLU A 249 -18.97 1.34 15.91
C GLU A 249 -19.69 0.00 15.74
N SER A 250 -19.42 -1.00 16.59
CA SER A 250 -20.44 -1.86 17.22
C SER A 250 -20.04 -3.30 17.52
N ASN A 251 -20.66 -3.79 18.59
CA ASN A 251 -20.77 -5.16 19.10
C ASN A 251 -21.83 -5.97 18.34
N ASP A 252 -21.88 -5.93 17.01
CA ASP A 252 -22.86 -6.69 16.25
C ASP A 252 -22.53 -8.20 16.21
N GLU A 253 -23.58 -9.02 16.07
CA GLU A 253 -23.45 -10.47 15.83
C GLU A 253 -22.52 -10.72 14.63
N THR A 254 -21.46 -11.51 14.86
CA THR A 254 -20.49 -11.84 13.82
C THR A 254 -21.15 -12.70 12.76
N SER A 255 -21.21 -12.19 11.53
CA SER A 255 -21.71 -12.93 10.36
C SER A 255 -20.61 -13.08 9.30
N TYR A 256 -20.39 -14.32 8.84
CA TYR A 256 -19.46 -14.62 7.74
C TYR A 256 -20.23 -14.86 6.44
N THR A 257 -19.70 -14.37 5.33
CA THR A 257 -20.32 -14.53 4.00
C THR A 257 -19.26 -14.76 2.93
N TRP A 258 -19.55 -15.68 2.01
CA TRP A 258 -18.74 -15.93 0.84
C TRP A 258 -19.05 -14.93 -0.27
N ILE A 259 -18.02 -14.34 -0.87
CA ILE A 259 -18.11 -13.46 -2.04
C ILE A 259 -17.33 -14.12 -3.17
N SER A 260 -17.92 -14.26 -4.36
CA SER A 260 -17.22 -14.88 -5.50
C SER A 260 -17.80 -14.40 -6.82
N ASN A 261 -16.92 -14.29 -7.82
CA ASN A 261 -17.26 -14.08 -9.22
C ASN A 261 -16.25 -14.84 -10.12
N ASP A 262 -16.24 -14.56 -11.41
CA ASP A 262 -15.40 -15.25 -12.40
C ASP A 262 -13.87 -15.03 -12.22
N THR A 263 -13.46 -14.07 -11.39
CA THR A 263 -12.05 -13.72 -11.15
C THR A 263 -11.66 -13.64 -9.67
N THR A 264 -12.61 -13.76 -8.74
CA THR A 264 -12.33 -13.67 -7.30
C THR A 264 -13.13 -14.66 -6.46
N PHE A 265 -12.54 -15.04 -5.34
CA PHE A 265 -13.14 -15.84 -4.29
C PHE A 265 -12.68 -15.34 -2.93
N ALA A 266 -13.60 -14.93 -2.07
CA ALA A 266 -13.30 -14.23 -0.84
C ALA A 266 -14.24 -14.64 0.30
N LEU A 267 -13.73 -14.49 1.52
CA LEU A 267 -14.50 -14.54 2.75
C LEU A 267 -14.63 -13.13 3.32
N ALA A 268 -15.84 -12.76 3.72
CA ALA A 268 -16.12 -11.50 4.40
C ALA A 268 -16.71 -11.74 5.80
N LYS A 269 -16.36 -10.88 6.75
CA LYS A 269 -16.92 -10.78 8.10
C LYS A 269 -17.68 -9.46 8.19
N ASN A 270 -18.98 -9.48 8.43
CA ASN A 270 -19.82 -8.27 8.51
C ASN A 270 -19.69 -7.36 7.26
N LYS A 271 -19.61 -7.96 6.07
CA LYS A 271 -19.39 -7.32 4.75
C LYS A 271 -17.98 -6.76 4.51
N GLU A 272 -17.08 -6.85 5.48
CA GLU A 272 -15.67 -6.50 5.34
C GLU A 272 -14.87 -7.73 4.89
N ILE A 273 -13.96 -7.58 3.93
CA ILE A 273 -13.15 -8.69 3.44
C ILE A 273 -12.19 -9.15 4.53
N VAL A 274 -12.13 -10.46 4.78
CA VAL A 274 -11.09 -11.11 5.61
C VAL A 274 -9.93 -11.52 4.72
N TRP A 275 -10.22 -12.18 3.61
CA TRP A 275 -9.23 -12.49 2.59
C TRP A 275 -9.90 -12.65 1.23
N GLN A 276 -9.16 -12.37 0.16
CA GLN A 276 -9.59 -12.59 -1.21
C GLN A 276 -8.50 -13.28 -2.01
N PHE A 277 -8.86 -14.39 -2.64
CA PHE A 277 -8.10 -15.05 -3.68
C PHE A 277 -8.52 -14.52 -5.05
N ASN A 278 -7.54 -14.13 -5.86
CA ASN A 278 -7.71 -13.58 -7.19
C ASN A 278 -7.14 -14.55 -8.20
N PHE A 279 -7.89 -14.80 -9.27
CA PHE A 279 -7.51 -15.67 -10.37
C PHE A 279 -8.08 -15.11 -11.67
N ASN A 280 -7.51 -15.46 -12.83
CA ASN A 280 -7.97 -14.96 -14.13
C ASN A 280 -8.09 -13.41 -14.21
N THR A 281 -7.29 -12.69 -13.43
CA THR A 281 -7.26 -11.23 -13.44
C THR A 281 -6.30 -10.71 -14.50
N ARG A 282 -6.31 -9.39 -14.72
CA ARG A 282 -5.33 -8.72 -15.61
C ARG A 282 -3.87 -8.99 -15.22
N TYR A 283 -3.58 -9.31 -13.96
CA TYR A 283 -2.23 -9.50 -13.44
C TYR A 283 -1.56 -10.83 -13.87
N GLY A 284 -2.32 -11.72 -14.51
CA GLY A 284 -1.81 -12.92 -15.18
C GLY A 284 -1.30 -14.03 -14.25
N LYS A 285 -1.54 -13.92 -12.93
CA LYS A 285 -1.11 -14.90 -11.91
C LYS A 285 -2.18 -15.02 -10.83
N PRO A 286 -2.34 -16.18 -10.17
CA PRO A 286 -3.20 -16.31 -8.99
C PRO A 286 -2.51 -15.78 -7.73
N PHE A 287 -3.23 -15.04 -6.88
CA PHE A 287 -2.68 -14.43 -5.66
C PHE A 287 -3.75 -14.13 -4.61
N PHE A 288 -3.33 -13.99 -3.35
CA PHE A 288 -4.17 -13.43 -2.30
C PHE A 288 -3.93 -11.93 -2.13
N HIS A 289 -4.99 -11.16 -2.29
CA HIS A 289 -5.08 -9.74 -1.94
C HIS A 289 -6.54 -9.23 -2.08
N PRO A 290 -7.05 -8.42 -1.14
CA PRO A 290 -6.43 -8.12 0.14
C PRO A 290 -6.53 -9.31 1.11
N ILE A 291 -5.59 -9.38 2.05
CA ILE A 291 -5.73 -10.15 3.29
C ILE A 291 -5.81 -9.14 4.44
N TYR A 292 -6.86 -9.24 5.24
CA TYR A 292 -7.10 -8.43 6.42
C TYR A 292 -7.01 -9.27 7.68
N LEU A 293 -6.34 -8.73 8.69
CA LEU A 293 -6.29 -9.31 10.02
C LEU A 293 -6.22 -8.19 11.05
N ASN A 294 -7.06 -8.27 12.09
CA ASN A 294 -7.15 -7.26 13.14
C ASN A 294 -7.16 -5.81 12.59
N ARG A 295 -8.07 -5.52 11.64
CA ARG A 295 -8.25 -4.22 10.96
C ARG A 295 -7.04 -3.71 10.15
N ASN A 296 -6.04 -4.56 9.89
CA ASN A 296 -4.89 -4.21 9.06
C ASN A 296 -4.93 -4.99 7.75
N ARG A 297 -4.77 -4.30 6.62
CA ARG A 297 -4.48 -4.95 5.33
C ARG A 297 -3.01 -5.40 5.35
N ILE A 298 -2.75 -6.70 5.29
CA ILE A 298 -1.39 -7.27 5.36
C ILE A 298 -0.65 -7.13 4.03
N THR A 299 -1.34 -7.38 2.92
CA THR A 299 -0.74 -7.49 1.57
C THR A 299 -0.78 -6.17 0.80
N CYS A 300 0.24 -5.92 -0.02
CA CYS A 300 0.28 -4.81 -0.99
C CYS A 300 0.24 -5.35 -2.43
N LEU A 301 -0.64 -4.78 -3.26
CA LEU A 301 -0.86 -5.17 -4.65
C LEU A 301 -0.27 -4.13 -5.60
N SER A 302 0.61 -4.59 -6.49
CA SER A 302 1.16 -3.85 -7.64
C SER A 302 1.69 -2.46 -7.27
N PRO A 303 2.61 -2.34 -6.29
CA PRO A 303 3.19 -1.06 -5.92
C PRO A 303 4.04 -0.49 -7.06
N ASP A 304 4.25 0.83 -7.04
CA ASP A 304 4.86 1.60 -8.13
C ASP A 304 6.30 1.17 -8.46
N ASP A 305 7.02 0.73 -7.42
CA ASP A 305 8.38 0.24 -7.54
C ASP A 305 8.43 -1.13 -8.23
N HIS A 306 7.40 -1.96 -8.04
CA HIS A 306 7.34 -3.35 -8.51
C HIS A 306 5.89 -3.74 -8.88
N PRO A 307 5.37 -3.34 -10.05
CA PRO A 307 3.97 -3.55 -10.42
C PRO A 307 3.57 -5.04 -10.54
N TRP A 308 4.54 -5.94 -10.67
CA TRP A 308 4.33 -7.39 -10.70
C TRP A 308 4.29 -8.07 -9.32
N HIS A 309 4.42 -7.33 -8.20
CA HIS A 309 4.25 -7.88 -6.85
C HIS A 309 2.77 -7.88 -6.44
N LEU A 310 2.21 -9.03 -6.06
CA LEU A 310 0.75 -9.23 -6.00
C LEU A 310 0.20 -9.57 -4.60
N GLY A 311 0.84 -9.10 -3.54
CA GLY A 311 0.45 -9.44 -2.17
C GLY A 311 1.06 -10.77 -1.74
N GLN A 312 0.30 -11.87 -1.74
CA GLN A 312 0.82 -13.22 -1.53
C GLN A 312 0.59 -14.07 -2.78
N TRP A 313 1.66 -14.46 -3.45
CA TRP A 313 1.59 -15.19 -4.72
C TRP A 313 2.72 -16.18 -4.88
N PHE A 314 2.61 -17.02 -5.91
CA PHE A 314 3.69 -17.90 -6.33
C PHE A 314 3.99 -17.66 -7.80
N SER A 315 5.28 -17.51 -8.15
CA SER A 315 5.72 -17.49 -9.54
C SER A 315 7.15 -18.00 -9.64
N TRP A 316 7.45 -18.75 -10.71
CA TRP A 316 8.85 -18.92 -11.10
C TRP A 316 9.37 -17.63 -11.74
N LYS A 317 10.68 -17.40 -11.64
CA LYS A 317 11.31 -16.29 -12.34
C LYS A 317 11.58 -16.66 -13.79
N TYR A 318 12.45 -17.65 -14.00
CA TYR A 318 12.72 -18.18 -15.33
C TYR A 318 12.35 -19.66 -15.43
N ILE A 319 11.78 -20.03 -16.57
CA ILE A 319 11.58 -21.43 -16.97
C ILE A 319 12.16 -21.58 -18.37
N ASN A 320 13.20 -22.41 -18.52
CA ASN A 320 13.96 -22.57 -19.77
C ASN A 320 14.41 -21.21 -20.37
N GLY A 321 14.84 -20.28 -19.50
CA GLY A 321 15.33 -18.95 -19.89
C GLY A 321 14.26 -17.90 -20.19
N VAL A 322 12.97 -18.25 -20.17
CA VAL A 322 11.85 -17.31 -20.40
C VAL A 322 11.37 -16.73 -19.08
N ASN A 323 11.14 -15.42 -19.01
CA ASN A 323 10.72 -14.74 -17.78
C ASN A 323 9.20 -14.86 -17.53
N TYR A 324 8.79 -15.34 -16.36
CA TYR A 324 7.38 -15.45 -15.92
C TYR A 324 7.02 -14.48 -14.79
N TRP A 325 7.97 -13.70 -14.27
CA TRP A 325 7.82 -12.89 -13.08
C TRP A 325 7.52 -11.43 -13.41
N GLU A 326 8.49 -10.74 -14.00
CA GLU A 326 8.39 -9.33 -14.37
C GLU A 326 7.44 -9.12 -15.56
N TYR A 327 6.88 -7.91 -15.63
CA TYR A 327 6.05 -7.51 -16.76
C TYR A 327 6.87 -6.92 -17.91
N VAL A 328 6.35 -7.07 -19.12
CA VAL A 328 6.96 -6.51 -20.33
C VAL A 328 6.30 -5.17 -20.66
N GLY A 329 7.07 -4.08 -20.62
CA GLY A 329 6.58 -2.71 -20.83
C GLY A 329 5.46 -2.35 -19.85
N ASP A 330 4.49 -1.56 -20.31
CA ASP A 330 3.33 -1.14 -19.51
C ASP A 330 2.18 -2.18 -19.51
N SER A 331 2.48 -3.43 -19.87
CA SER A 331 1.50 -4.52 -19.84
C SER A 331 1.45 -5.18 -18.46
N TYR A 332 0.34 -5.85 -18.14
CA TYR A 332 0.25 -6.75 -16.97
C TYR A 332 0.62 -8.20 -17.34
N SER A 333 1.57 -8.38 -18.26
CA SER A 333 1.96 -9.70 -18.78
C SER A 333 3.47 -9.88 -18.83
N SER A 334 3.91 -11.09 -18.47
CA SER A 334 5.30 -11.53 -18.59
C SER A 334 5.59 -12.12 -19.97
N GLU A 335 6.85 -12.46 -20.27
CA GLU A 335 7.22 -13.14 -21.52
C GLU A 335 6.62 -14.55 -21.60
N GLY A 336 6.67 -15.25 -20.47
CA GLY A 336 5.98 -16.50 -20.22
C GLY A 336 4.54 -16.29 -19.79
N ILE A 337 3.70 -17.29 -20.02
CA ILE A 337 2.28 -17.28 -19.70
C ILE A 337 1.99 -18.35 -18.66
N THR A 338 1.28 -17.94 -17.60
CA THR A 338 0.76 -18.78 -16.52
C THR A 338 -0.75 -18.95 -16.73
N ASP A 339 -1.14 -20.03 -17.40
CA ASP A 339 -2.54 -20.30 -17.75
C ASP A 339 -3.23 -21.14 -16.66
N ILE A 340 -4.22 -20.57 -15.97
CA ILE A 340 -5.11 -21.34 -15.09
C ILE A 340 -6.14 -22.05 -15.98
N THR A 341 -6.01 -23.36 -16.13
CA THR A 341 -6.89 -24.16 -16.99
C THR A 341 -8.11 -24.73 -16.28
N THR A 342 -7.96 -25.00 -14.98
CA THR A 342 -9.04 -25.44 -14.09
C THR A 342 -8.89 -24.75 -12.76
N ILE A 343 -10.01 -24.34 -12.18
CA ILE A 343 -10.12 -23.91 -10.79
C ILE A 343 -11.36 -24.54 -10.15
N GLU A 344 -11.18 -25.11 -8.98
CA GLU A 344 -12.26 -25.67 -8.15
C GLU A 344 -12.20 -25.00 -6.77
N LEU A 345 -13.36 -24.53 -6.31
CA LEU A 345 -13.50 -23.78 -5.06
C LEU A 345 -14.48 -24.53 -4.15
N ALA A 346 -13.99 -25.05 -3.03
CA ALA A 346 -14.80 -25.70 -2.01
C ALA A 346 -14.97 -24.79 -0.79
N LYS A 347 -16.22 -24.66 -0.32
CA LYS A 347 -16.60 -23.89 0.87
C LYS A 347 -17.05 -24.87 1.94
N HIS A 348 -16.58 -24.70 3.17
CA HIS A 348 -16.92 -25.58 4.28
C HIS A 348 -17.86 -24.92 5.30
N PRO A 349 -18.63 -25.70 6.08
CA PRO A 349 -19.56 -25.17 7.08
C PRO A 349 -18.91 -24.33 8.20
N ASP A 350 -17.63 -24.57 8.49
CA ASP A 350 -16.84 -23.83 9.48
C ASP A 350 -16.15 -22.58 8.88
N PHE A 351 -16.49 -22.24 7.64
CA PHE A 351 -15.90 -21.15 6.86
C PHE A 351 -14.41 -21.33 6.48
N SER A 352 -13.86 -22.54 6.60
CA SER A 352 -12.66 -22.91 5.86
C SER A 352 -12.97 -23.07 4.35
N ALA A 353 -11.92 -23.08 3.53
CA ALA A 353 -12.06 -23.31 2.09
C ALA A 353 -10.89 -24.09 1.51
N ASP A 354 -11.16 -24.83 0.42
CA ASP A 354 -10.13 -25.40 -0.43
C ASP A 354 -10.18 -24.76 -1.83
N ILE A 355 -9.00 -24.40 -2.34
CA ILE A 355 -8.81 -23.82 -3.66
C ILE A 355 -7.88 -24.74 -4.43
N SER A 356 -8.39 -25.41 -5.46
CA SER A 356 -7.60 -26.31 -6.31
C SER A 356 -7.44 -25.73 -7.70
N LEU A 357 -6.21 -25.66 -8.21
CA LEU A 357 -5.87 -25.12 -9.52
C LEU A 357 -5.08 -26.13 -10.35
N VAL A 358 -5.32 -26.12 -11.66
CA VAL A 358 -4.42 -26.70 -12.67
C VAL A 358 -3.84 -25.57 -13.51
N ILE A 359 -2.54 -25.38 -13.41
CA ILE A 359 -1.81 -24.27 -14.02
C ILE A 359 -0.84 -24.83 -15.07
N ASN A 360 -0.83 -24.24 -16.26
CA ASN A 360 0.13 -24.53 -17.31
C ASN A 360 1.08 -23.35 -17.48
N TYR A 361 2.38 -23.63 -17.53
CA TYR A 361 3.40 -22.67 -17.89
C TYR A 361 3.84 -22.92 -19.33
N ARG A 362 3.87 -21.86 -20.13
CA ARG A 362 4.37 -21.90 -21.52
C ARG A 362 4.98 -20.58 -21.95
N PRO A 363 5.96 -20.59 -22.87
CA PRO A 363 6.34 -19.38 -23.56
C PRO A 363 5.16 -18.86 -24.40
N ARG A 364 5.14 -17.55 -24.69
CA ARG A 364 4.10 -16.94 -25.53
C ARG A 364 3.98 -17.60 -26.91
N LYS A 365 5.11 -18.07 -27.47
CA LYS A 365 5.18 -18.84 -28.71
C LYS A 365 5.73 -20.24 -28.42
N GLY A 366 4.87 -21.15 -27.96
CA GLY A 366 5.22 -22.55 -27.74
C GLY A 366 4.13 -23.31 -26.97
N GLY A 367 4.38 -24.61 -26.76
CA GLY A 367 3.50 -25.49 -26.00
C GLY A 367 3.71 -25.36 -24.48
N VAL A 368 2.88 -26.08 -23.72
CA VAL A 368 3.09 -26.25 -22.27
C VAL A 368 4.44 -26.93 -22.04
N ILE A 369 5.23 -26.38 -21.11
CA ILE A 369 6.54 -26.92 -20.70
C ILE A 369 6.55 -27.43 -19.27
N LEU A 370 5.70 -26.85 -18.40
CA LEU A 370 5.55 -27.25 -17.02
C LEU A 370 4.07 -27.21 -16.65
N LYS A 371 3.59 -28.26 -16.00
CA LYS A 371 2.24 -28.33 -15.41
C LYS A 371 2.34 -28.23 -13.92
N GLU A 372 1.39 -27.57 -13.30
CA GLU A 372 1.26 -27.50 -11.85
C GLU A 372 -0.16 -27.88 -11.44
N LYS A 373 -0.25 -28.70 -10.38
CA LYS A 373 -1.45 -28.84 -9.56
C LYS A 373 -1.18 -28.14 -8.23
N ARG A 374 -2.03 -27.19 -7.87
CA ARG A 374 -1.94 -26.48 -6.59
C ARG A 374 -3.23 -26.66 -5.82
N THR A 375 -3.12 -27.07 -4.56
CA THR A 375 -4.22 -27.01 -3.60
C THR A 375 -3.82 -26.05 -2.49
N ILE A 376 -4.75 -25.18 -2.09
CA ILE A 376 -4.59 -24.26 -0.98
C ILE A 376 -5.77 -24.49 -0.03
N HIS A 377 -5.47 -24.94 1.19
CA HIS A 377 -6.46 -25.01 2.26
C HIS A 377 -6.36 -23.73 3.10
N VAL A 378 -7.44 -22.96 3.17
CA VAL A 378 -7.54 -21.79 4.04
C VAL A 378 -8.32 -22.19 5.30
N SER A 379 -7.72 -22.01 6.47
CA SER A 379 -8.32 -22.38 7.75
C SER A 379 -9.62 -21.61 8.02
N PRO A 380 -10.46 -22.10 8.97
CA PRO A 380 -11.55 -21.30 9.51
C PRO A 380 -11.06 -19.93 9.99
N PRO A 381 -11.87 -18.87 9.87
CA PRO A 381 -11.51 -17.55 10.36
C PRO A 381 -11.49 -17.54 11.88
N VAL A 382 -10.42 -17.02 12.45
CA VAL A 382 -10.31 -16.64 13.87
C VAL A 382 -9.71 -15.24 13.95
N ASP A 383 -10.02 -14.50 15.01
CA ASP A 383 -9.83 -13.04 15.01
C ASP A 383 -8.37 -12.58 14.87
N ASP A 384 -7.41 -13.39 15.32
CA ASP A 384 -6.00 -13.04 15.41
C ASP A 384 -5.09 -13.83 14.46
N ARG A 385 -5.62 -14.78 13.67
CA ARG A 385 -4.80 -15.57 12.74
C ARG A 385 -5.57 -16.10 11.53
N ILE A 386 -4.84 -16.30 10.44
CA ILE A 386 -5.30 -17.00 9.24
C ILE A 386 -4.18 -17.95 8.82
N CYS A 387 -4.50 -19.23 8.67
CA CYS A 387 -3.57 -20.24 8.21
C CYS A 387 -3.91 -20.66 6.78
N MET A 388 -2.90 -20.78 5.92
CA MET A 388 -3.04 -21.23 4.54
C MET A 388 -2.00 -22.31 4.23
N ASP A 389 -2.47 -23.53 3.97
CA ASP A 389 -1.62 -24.67 3.61
C ASP A 389 -1.57 -24.85 2.09
N TYR A 390 -0.39 -24.68 1.51
CA TYR A 390 -0.11 -24.88 0.10
C TYR A 390 0.43 -26.28 -0.12
N ALA A 391 -0.13 -26.99 -1.09
CA ALA A 391 0.41 -28.23 -1.63
C ALA A 391 0.51 -28.09 -3.16
N MET A 392 1.71 -28.26 -3.69
CA MET A 392 2.02 -28.01 -5.10
C MET A 392 2.77 -29.20 -5.70
N ILE A 393 2.30 -29.66 -6.85
CA ILE A 393 2.97 -30.70 -7.65
C ILE A 393 3.26 -30.07 -9.01
N LEU A 394 4.53 -29.88 -9.32
CA LEU A 394 5.00 -29.37 -10.60
C LEU A 394 5.63 -30.50 -11.41
N LYS A 395 5.25 -30.63 -12.67
CA LYS A 395 5.68 -31.73 -13.53
C LYS A 395 6.13 -31.22 -14.89
N SER A 396 7.34 -31.61 -15.29
CA SER A 396 7.86 -31.38 -16.65
C SER A 396 6.95 -32.07 -17.69
N THR A 397 6.73 -31.44 -18.84
CA THR A 397 5.98 -32.05 -19.96
C THR A 397 6.90 -32.41 -21.11
N GLY A 398 7.43 -33.63 -21.10
CA GLY A 398 8.11 -34.23 -22.25
C GLY A 398 9.56 -33.81 -22.52
N GLU A 399 10.09 -32.77 -21.88
CA GLU A 399 11.48 -32.30 -22.00
C GLU A 399 12.02 -31.81 -20.64
N ASP A 400 13.34 -31.74 -20.49
CA ASP A 400 13.93 -31.18 -19.27
C ASP A 400 13.51 -29.70 -19.08
N VAL A 401 13.19 -29.35 -17.83
CA VAL A 401 12.79 -28.01 -17.43
C VAL A 401 13.81 -27.44 -16.46
N VAL A 402 14.46 -26.35 -16.84
CA VAL A 402 15.34 -25.57 -15.98
C VAL A 402 14.53 -24.45 -15.34
N LEU A 403 14.34 -24.55 -14.03
CA LEU A 403 13.83 -23.48 -13.18
C LEU A 403 15.02 -22.65 -12.70
N ASP A 404 14.99 -21.35 -12.97
CA ASP A 404 16.12 -20.47 -12.69
C ASP A 404 15.68 -19.11 -12.10
N ARG A 405 16.66 -18.38 -11.59
CA ARG A 405 16.55 -17.08 -10.93
C ARG A 405 17.63 -16.13 -11.45
N THR A 406 17.56 -14.86 -11.07
CA THR A 406 18.71 -13.96 -11.30
C THR A 406 19.83 -14.30 -10.30
N PRO A 407 21.07 -14.58 -10.74
CA PRO A 407 22.19 -14.91 -9.88
C PRO A 407 22.41 -13.89 -8.74
N ILE A 408 22.82 -14.36 -7.56
CA ILE A 408 23.16 -13.49 -6.41
C ILE A 408 24.53 -12.84 -6.60
N LEU A 409 24.81 -11.78 -5.84
CA LEU A 409 26.17 -11.25 -5.73
C LEU A 409 27.17 -12.36 -5.37
N GLY A 410 28.30 -12.37 -6.07
CA GLY A 410 29.34 -13.40 -5.94
C GLY A 410 29.28 -14.46 -7.05
N GLU A 411 28.15 -14.62 -7.72
CA GLU A 411 28.03 -15.44 -8.93
C GLU A 411 28.32 -14.62 -10.20
N PRO A 412 28.66 -15.28 -11.33
CA PRO A 412 28.74 -14.62 -12.63
C PRO A 412 27.43 -13.86 -12.94
N GLU A 413 27.56 -12.58 -13.32
CA GLU A 413 26.43 -11.67 -13.59
C GLU A 413 25.49 -11.40 -12.39
N GLY A 414 25.95 -11.74 -11.19
CA GLY A 414 25.24 -11.58 -9.93
C GLY A 414 24.70 -10.18 -9.66
N LYS A 415 23.51 -10.11 -9.05
CA LYS A 415 22.84 -8.87 -8.65
C LYS A 415 22.55 -8.86 -7.16
N SER A 416 22.56 -7.66 -6.56
CA SER A 416 22.20 -7.47 -5.13
C SER A 416 20.79 -7.94 -4.81
N TRP A 417 19.91 -7.90 -5.80
CA TRP A 417 18.52 -8.35 -5.71
C TRP A 417 18.30 -9.77 -6.25
N GLY A 418 19.34 -10.51 -6.64
CA GLY A 418 19.20 -11.88 -7.16
C GLY A 418 18.79 -12.90 -6.09
N GLY A 419 18.28 -14.07 -6.52
CA GLY A 419 18.00 -15.21 -5.63
C GLY A 419 16.53 -15.54 -5.37
N TYR A 420 15.59 -14.66 -5.68
CA TYR A 420 14.17 -14.97 -5.45
C TYR A 420 13.55 -15.76 -6.60
N ALA A 421 12.71 -16.74 -6.24
CA ALA A 421 11.70 -17.39 -7.09
C ALA A 421 10.78 -18.26 -6.20
N GLY A 422 9.51 -18.40 -6.57
CA GLY A 422 8.54 -19.25 -5.88
C GLY A 422 7.50 -18.46 -5.08
N LEU A 423 7.12 -18.99 -3.90
CA LEU A 423 6.17 -18.36 -2.99
C LEU A 423 6.74 -17.04 -2.47
N SER A 424 5.95 -15.97 -2.44
CA SER A 424 6.43 -14.64 -2.10
C SER A 424 5.34 -13.75 -1.52
N PHE A 425 5.79 -12.82 -0.68
CA PHE A 425 4.94 -11.90 0.05
C PHE A 425 5.44 -10.49 -0.14
N ARG A 426 4.53 -9.59 -0.50
CA ARG A 426 4.73 -8.13 -0.47
C ARG A 426 3.76 -7.56 0.55
N PHE A 427 4.30 -7.03 1.64
CA PHE A 427 3.50 -6.47 2.72
C PHE A 427 3.07 -5.03 2.44
N ASN A 428 2.06 -4.57 3.18
CA ASN A 428 1.53 -3.22 3.14
C ASN A 428 2.61 -2.18 3.48
N GLN A 429 2.61 -1.09 2.72
CA GLN A 429 3.54 0.03 2.85
C GLN A 429 3.24 0.91 4.08
N ASP A 430 2.06 0.77 4.69
CA ASP A 430 1.69 1.45 5.94
C ASP A 430 2.43 0.92 7.17
N PHE A 431 3.05 -0.26 7.07
CA PHE A 431 3.66 -0.93 8.21
C PHE A 431 4.95 -0.26 8.67
N MET A 432 5.22 -0.38 9.96
CA MET A 432 6.34 0.26 10.65
C MET A 432 7.05 -0.77 11.53
N GLU A 433 8.24 -0.43 12.02
CA GLU A 433 8.97 -1.24 13.01
C GLU A 433 9.10 -2.73 12.60
N ALA A 434 9.58 -2.98 11.39
CA ALA A 434 9.78 -4.34 10.88
C ALA A 434 10.73 -5.14 11.79
N SER A 435 10.46 -6.42 11.96
CA SER A 435 11.26 -7.34 12.76
C SER A 435 11.17 -8.77 12.24
N TRP A 436 12.18 -9.57 12.58
CA TRP A 436 12.37 -10.92 12.07
C TRP A 436 12.56 -11.87 13.24
N THR A 437 11.90 -13.01 13.18
CA THR A 437 12.05 -14.07 14.17
C THR A 437 12.33 -15.38 13.45
N THR A 438 13.41 -16.06 13.86
CA THR A 438 13.80 -17.39 13.41
C THR A 438 13.86 -18.35 14.59
N MET A 439 14.18 -19.62 14.34
CA MET A 439 14.44 -20.61 15.39
C MET A 439 15.57 -20.19 16.36
N GLN A 440 16.47 -19.30 15.92
CA GLN A 440 17.58 -18.79 16.73
C GLN A 440 17.20 -17.54 17.54
N GLY A 441 15.93 -17.11 17.46
CA GLY A 441 15.42 -15.89 18.06
C GLY A 441 15.31 -14.74 17.06
N ASN A 442 15.29 -13.51 17.59
CA ASN A 442 15.26 -12.32 16.75
C ASN A 442 16.63 -12.11 16.08
N SER A 443 16.68 -12.07 14.75
CA SER A 443 17.91 -11.91 13.97
C SER A 443 17.82 -10.69 13.07
N VAL A 444 18.88 -9.90 12.94
CA VAL A 444 18.92 -8.69 12.10
C VAL A 444 19.35 -8.93 10.65
N ASP A 445 19.92 -10.10 10.36
CA ASP A 445 20.33 -10.49 9.00
C ASP A 445 19.87 -11.93 8.72
N VAL A 446 18.80 -12.04 7.94
CA VAL A 446 18.12 -13.29 7.63
C VAL A 446 18.19 -13.63 6.14
N ASN A 447 18.58 -12.69 5.28
CA ASN A 447 18.65 -12.92 3.85
C ASN A 447 19.82 -13.87 3.51
N GLY A 448 19.55 -14.91 2.73
CA GLY A 448 20.52 -15.96 2.39
C GLY A 448 20.75 -16.99 3.51
N THR A 449 20.03 -16.91 4.62
CA THR A 449 20.06 -17.94 5.68
C THR A 449 19.07 -19.06 5.40
N THR A 450 19.26 -20.23 6.02
CA THR A 450 18.33 -21.36 5.92
C THR A 450 17.58 -21.55 7.24
N GLY A 451 16.39 -22.15 7.18
CA GLY A 451 15.60 -22.48 8.36
C GLY A 451 14.27 -23.10 8.01
N ASP A 452 13.68 -23.78 8.98
CA ASP A 452 12.40 -24.47 8.86
C ASP A 452 11.23 -23.50 8.74
N TRP A 453 11.38 -22.36 9.40
CA TRP A 453 10.42 -21.27 9.37
C TRP A 453 11.08 -19.91 9.56
N LEU A 454 10.40 -18.89 9.07
CA LEU A 454 10.74 -17.49 9.28
C LEU A 454 9.46 -16.69 9.48
N TYR A 455 9.47 -15.77 10.44
CA TYR A 455 8.42 -14.79 10.67
C TYR A 455 8.93 -13.38 10.40
N MET A 456 8.18 -12.63 9.59
CA MET A 456 8.35 -11.19 9.41
C MET A 456 7.16 -10.47 10.04
N GLY A 457 7.43 -9.61 11.02
CA GLY A 457 6.43 -8.89 11.79
C GLY A 457 6.65 -7.38 11.78
N PHE A 458 5.59 -6.64 12.10
CA PHE A 458 5.50 -5.19 11.99
C PHE A 458 4.60 -4.63 13.08
N LYS A 459 4.62 -3.31 13.22
CA LYS A 459 3.55 -2.51 13.79
C LYS A 459 2.62 -2.04 12.68
N GLY A 460 1.34 -2.39 12.80
CA GLY A 460 0.30 -2.03 11.82
C GLY A 460 -0.22 -0.60 11.97
N LEU A 461 -1.20 -0.27 11.15
CA LEU A 461 -1.86 1.04 11.08
C LEU A 461 -2.59 1.41 12.39
N HIS A 462 -2.99 0.41 13.18
CA HIS A 462 -3.65 0.60 14.48
C HIS A 462 -2.69 0.45 15.68
N GLY A 463 -1.38 0.40 15.42
CA GLY A 463 -0.36 0.23 16.46
C GLY A 463 -0.22 -1.20 17.01
N THR A 464 -1.09 -2.12 16.59
CA THR A 464 -1.01 -3.55 16.95
C THR A 464 0.09 -4.25 16.16
N ARG A 465 0.79 -5.19 16.81
CA ARG A 465 1.74 -6.06 16.10
C ARG A 465 1.00 -7.01 15.16
N ILE A 466 1.60 -7.26 13.99
CA ILE A 466 1.06 -8.14 12.96
C ILE A 466 2.18 -8.64 12.07
N GLY A 467 2.04 -9.83 11.49
CA GLY A 467 3.04 -10.38 10.60
C GLY A 467 2.61 -11.65 9.90
N SER A 468 3.58 -12.31 9.28
CA SER A 468 3.36 -13.62 8.67
C SER A 468 4.57 -14.52 8.84
N ALA A 469 4.31 -15.77 9.19
CA ALA A 469 5.29 -16.83 9.20
C ALA A 469 5.10 -17.74 7.99
N THR A 470 6.21 -18.18 7.38
CA THR A 470 6.20 -19.26 6.40
C THR A 470 6.92 -20.45 6.99
N PHE A 471 6.28 -21.62 6.93
CA PHE A 471 6.80 -22.90 7.38
C PHE A 471 7.06 -23.79 6.17
N ILE A 472 8.25 -24.37 6.08
CA ILE A 472 8.67 -25.23 4.97
C ILE A 472 8.55 -26.68 5.41
N SER A 473 7.77 -27.49 4.69
CA SER A 473 7.74 -28.93 4.97
C SER A 473 9.11 -29.57 4.72
N PRO A 474 9.57 -30.54 5.53
CA PRO A 474 10.80 -31.28 5.30
C PRO A 474 10.89 -31.92 3.90
N SER A 475 9.76 -32.34 3.32
CA SER A 475 9.69 -32.90 1.96
C SER A 475 9.95 -31.86 0.86
N SER A 476 9.84 -30.58 1.20
CA SER A 476 10.00 -29.44 0.30
C SER A 476 11.32 -28.72 0.52
N LYS A 477 12.22 -29.29 1.35
CA LYS A 477 13.55 -28.75 1.55
C LYS A 477 14.52 -29.28 0.51
N ARG A 478 15.49 -28.45 0.12
CA ARG A 478 16.61 -28.85 -0.73
C ARG A 478 17.91 -28.16 -0.35
N GLU A 479 19.01 -28.73 -0.82
CA GLU A 479 20.27 -28.00 -0.85
C GLU A 479 20.16 -26.81 -1.83
N GLY A 480 20.52 -25.62 -1.34
CA GLY A 480 20.55 -24.39 -2.14
C GLY A 480 19.33 -23.49 -2.00
N GLU A 481 18.33 -23.86 -1.19
CA GLU A 481 17.29 -22.92 -0.76
C GLU A 481 17.81 -22.02 0.35
N ALA A 482 17.24 -20.81 0.45
CA ALA A 482 17.47 -19.89 1.54
C ALA A 482 16.35 -18.85 1.58
N TRP A 483 16.23 -18.12 2.68
CA TRP A 483 15.31 -17.00 2.77
C TRP A 483 15.79 -15.84 1.90
N TYR A 484 14.92 -15.30 1.05
CA TYR A 484 15.14 -14.03 0.38
C TYR A 484 14.31 -12.95 1.07
N LEU A 485 14.94 -11.86 1.49
CA LEU A 485 14.29 -10.76 2.20
C LEU A 485 14.73 -9.40 1.70
N ILE A 486 13.78 -8.47 1.69
CA ILE A 486 14.04 -7.04 1.54
C ILE A 486 13.30 -6.30 2.65
N ASP A 487 14.06 -5.43 3.32
CA ASP A 487 13.59 -4.45 4.29
C ASP A 487 14.12 -3.07 3.93
N GLN A 488 13.28 -2.24 3.31
CA GLN A 488 13.62 -0.84 3.10
C GLN A 488 12.55 0.01 3.75
N PRO A 489 12.75 0.48 5.00
CA PRO A 489 11.72 1.23 5.70
C PRO A 489 11.50 2.61 5.09
N GLN A 490 12.53 3.27 4.55
CA GLN A 490 12.41 4.62 3.97
C GLN A 490 11.54 4.66 2.71
N GLN A 491 11.67 3.65 1.86
CA GLN A 491 10.73 3.38 0.76
C GLN A 491 10.10 2.03 1.02
N PRO A 492 8.96 1.95 1.75
CA PRO A 492 8.43 0.71 2.30
C PRO A 492 8.39 -0.43 1.29
N PHE A 493 9.45 -1.23 1.32
CA PHE A 493 9.64 -2.45 0.55
C PHE A 493 9.86 -3.55 1.56
N TYR A 494 8.76 -4.21 1.88
CA TYR A 494 8.71 -5.31 2.82
C TYR A 494 8.38 -6.57 2.06
N TYR A 495 9.39 -7.41 1.87
CA TYR A 495 9.24 -8.63 1.09
C TYR A 495 10.00 -9.77 1.73
N PHE A 496 9.38 -10.95 1.69
CA PHE A 496 10.10 -12.17 2.02
C PHE A 496 9.61 -13.36 1.21
N SER A 497 10.49 -14.35 1.06
CA SER A 497 10.25 -15.59 0.33
C SER A 497 11.13 -16.71 0.88
N PRO A 498 10.65 -17.96 0.98
CA PRO A 498 11.50 -19.14 1.22
C PRO A 498 12.44 -19.49 0.04
N ALA A 499 12.40 -18.71 -1.04
CA ALA A 499 13.24 -18.74 -2.24
C ALA A 499 13.92 -20.10 -2.52
N TYR A 500 13.15 -20.98 -3.13
CA TYR A 500 13.55 -22.37 -3.40
C TYR A 500 14.75 -22.52 -4.35
N LEU A 501 15.10 -21.46 -5.10
CA LEU A 501 16.22 -21.44 -6.06
C LEU A 501 17.39 -20.55 -5.61
N TYR A 502 17.43 -20.13 -4.33
CA TYR A 502 18.26 -19.02 -3.88
C TYR A 502 19.75 -19.12 -4.23
N LEU A 503 20.39 -20.28 -4.10
CA LEU A 503 21.82 -20.46 -4.40
C LEU A 503 22.08 -21.12 -5.76
N LYS A 504 21.11 -21.85 -6.31
CA LYS A 504 21.30 -22.57 -7.58
C LYS A 504 19.99 -22.88 -8.31
N PRO A 505 20.02 -22.93 -9.65
CA PRO A 505 18.88 -23.41 -10.45
C PRO A 505 18.51 -24.86 -10.11
N LEU A 506 17.38 -25.30 -10.65
CA LEU A 506 16.93 -26.70 -10.61
C LEU A 506 16.59 -27.17 -12.01
N THR A 507 17.11 -28.33 -12.40
CA THR A 507 16.64 -29.03 -13.59
C THR A 507 15.68 -30.14 -13.15
N LEU A 508 14.46 -30.11 -13.65
CA LEU A 508 13.51 -31.21 -13.58
C LEU A 508 13.65 -32.02 -14.87
N HIS A 509 13.98 -33.29 -14.74
CA HIS A 509 14.08 -34.19 -15.88
C HIS A 509 12.70 -34.53 -16.44
N GLN A 510 12.67 -35.05 -17.67
CA GLN A 510 11.44 -35.46 -18.33
C GLN A 510 10.51 -36.28 -17.41
N GLU A 511 9.27 -35.82 -17.27
CA GLU A 511 8.21 -36.41 -16.43
C GLU A 511 8.49 -36.45 -14.92
N GLU A 512 9.59 -35.84 -14.47
CA GLU A 512 9.89 -35.66 -13.04
C GLU A 512 8.89 -34.73 -12.37
N GLU A 513 8.56 -35.04 -11.12
CA GLU A 513 7.68 -34.23 -10.29
C GLU A 513 8.46 -33.56 -9.17
N LEU A 514 8.23 -32.26 -8.99
CA LEU A 514 8.65 -31.47 -7.85
C LEU A 514 7.44 -31.24 -6.94
N HIS A 515 7.61 -31.56 -5.65
CA HIS A 515 6.58 -31.39 -4.63
C HIS A 515 6.99 -30.27 -3.68
N LEU A 516 6.16 -29.23 -3.56
CA LEU A 516 6.38 -28.11 -2.64
C LEU A 516 5.18 -27.96 -1.70
N ASN A 517 5.44 -27.87 -0.40
CA ASN A 517 4.46 -27.80 0.66
C ASN A 517 4.86 -26.73 1.68
N TYR A 518 4.00 -25.74 1.84
CA TYR A 518 4.21 -24.62 2.76
C TYR A 518 2.98 -24.43 3.64
N ARG A 519 3.19 -24.04 4.90
CA ARG A 519 2.14 -23.39 5.71
C ARG A 519 2.47 -21.92 5.85
N ILE A 520 1.46 -21.09 5.63
CA ILE A 520 1.54 -19.65 5.82
C ILE A 520 0.63 -19.31 7.00
N LEU A 521 1.19 -18.70 8.03
CA LEU A 521 0.45 -18.24 9.20
C LEU A 521 0.51 -16.72 9.26
N HIS A 522 -0.59 -16.05 8.91
CA HIS A 522 -0.79 -14.65 9.26
C HIS A 522 -1.23 -14.58 10.71
N ILE A 523 -0.60 -13.72 11.52
CA ILE A 523 -0.89 -13.62 12.95
C ILE A 523 -0.78 -12.17 13.43
N ALA A 524 -1.70 -11.79 14.30
CA ALA A 524 -1.71 -10.50 15.00
C ALA A 524 -1.36 -10.70 16.48
N GLY A 525 -0.73 -9.69 17.08
CA GLY A 525 -0.22 -9.74 18.45
C GLY A 525 1.28 -9.98 18.53
N ASP A 526 1.78 -10.07 19.76
CA ASP A 526 3.17 -10.41 20.03
C ASP A 526 3.42 -11.89 19.72
N VAL A 527 4.50 -12.16 19.00
CA VAL A 527 4.87 -13.51 18.54
C VAL A 527 6.22 -13.86 19.13
N THR A 528 6.33 -15.06 19.72
CA THR A 528 7.59 -15.59 20.25
C THR A 528 8.10 -16.77 19.40
N PRO A 529 9.40 -17.06 19.42
CA PRO A 529 9.95 -18.25 18.77
C PRO A 529 9.28 -19.55 19.22
N GLU A 530 8.94 -19.70 20.50
CA GLU A 530 8.32 -20.91 21.06
C GLU A 530 6.91 -21.12 20.51
N MET A 531 6.16 -20.04 20.31
CA MET A 531 4.85 -20.11 19.66
C MET A 531 4.98 -20.60 18.22
N LEU A 532 5.91 -20.02 17.44
CA LEU A 532 6.13 -20.41 16.05
C LEU A 532 6.64 -21.85 15.92
N GLU A 533 7.52 -22.29 16.83
CA GLU A 533 7.99 -23.67 16.86
C GLU A 533 6.85 -24.65 17.17
N SER A 534 5.97 -24.33 18.11
CA SER A 534 4.78 -25.14 18.40
C SER A 534 3.85 -25.26 17.19
N GLU A 535 3.59 -24.15 16.48
CA GLU A 535 2.78 -24.12 15.26
C GLU A 535 3.43 -24.92 14.11
N TYR A 536 4.76 -24.87 14.01
CA TYR A 536 5.53 -25.66 13.06
C TYR A 536 5.40 -27.16 13.35
N GLN A 537 5.57 -27.59 14.60
CA GLN A 537 5.43 -29.02 14.93
C GLN A 537 4.01 -29.54 14.66
N GLN A 538 2.97 -28.76 14.96
CA GLN A 538 1.60 -29.12 14.60
C GLN A 538 1.41 -29.28 13.08
N TYR A 539 2.04 -28.41 12.28
CA TYR A 539 2.03 -28.54 10.82
C TYR A 539 2.69 -29.85 10.37
N ILE A 540 3.83 -30.22 10.95
CA ILE A 540 4.54 -31.46 10.62
C ILE A 540 3.73 -32.69 11.02
N ASP A 541 3.12 -32.70 12.20
CA ASP A 541 2.29 -33.82 12.67
C ASP A 541 1.09 -34.06 11.75
N ILE A 542 0.41 -32.99 11.32
CA ILE A 542 -0.69 -33.08 10.35
C ILE A 542 -0.21 -33.64 9.02
N LYS A 543 0.94 -33.16 8.51
CA LYS A 543 1.50 -33.62 7.23
C LYS A 543 1.98 -35.06 7.27
N ASN A 544 2.46 -35.54 8.41
CA ASN A 544 2.87 -36.95 8.57
C ASN A 544 1.68 -37.90 8.70
N ALA A 545 0.51 -37.40 9.09
CA ALA A 545 -0.72 -38.19 9.22
C ALA A 545 -1.53 -38.32 7.91
N GLN A 546 -1.26 -37.46 6.92
CA GLN A 546 -1.83 -37.46 5.57
C GLN A 546 -0.99 -38.28 4.61
#